data_AF-A0A7Y2H3U9-F1
#
_entry.id   AF-A0A7Y2H3U9-F1
#
_cell.length_a   1.000
_cell.length_b   1.000
_cell.length_c   1.000
_cell.angle_alpha   90.00
_cell.angle_beta   90.00
_cell.angle_gamma   90.00
#
_symmetry.space_group_name_H-M   'P 1'
#
loop_
_entity.id
_entity.type
_entity.pdbx_description
1 polymer ?
#
loop_
_entity_poly.entity_id
_entity_poly.type
_entity_poly.pdbx_seq_one_letter_code
_entity_poly.pdbx_strand_id
1 'polypeptide(L)'
;MKRRLFLNSSTGSLLLVIQVAVAFILSPVLVRVLGDAGYGIWEVVLSIFGYLAALDLGVGPAVVRYVSKASASKDRNEINRILSSAMFLMILAGLVSALVMVVLGVRFNFSPQEYSQLVSQWRPLCFVMALNIFVIFVGVTFGAHQFGLQRHSLANLFRIISIVGQGFAYYWVLTQTDGPYLVYLAWVLTLSNLFYFAALGFASFFGSDRCTILPSLVSKSHIKQLFLYGLSSVLLMISDRIQKSTPLIIAPILGPQMIVFFVLPSRLMQYAIQFSNSASLPVTPYFSFLEGQNQGLESTHRSWFALSRVLQFVLIAMGVGLVSLGEPFIARWIGPEYATTGRWVIRILGATLFIEAFAPVASQLLLGRGKHQTQARWTLVLSLVGLVLMILGGLGWGLVGISLAYALMRLSIQSTWCGLALREVGIGVAQHLQQTLLRFALPAGVTLLVVFWVRTQSYPASYPAILAQAALAVGLFSVLSSLLAVSGSERKAVFSWFGSRLSGKVKK
;
A
#
# COMPACT_ATOMS: atom_id res chain seq x y z
N MET A 1 -16.96 -4.95 23.90
CA MET A 1 -16.76 -4.99 22.43
C MET A 1 -16.29 -3.65 21.84
N LYS A 2 -17.02 -2.53 22.02
CA LYS A 2 -16.69 -1.20 21.45
C LYS A 2 -15.26 -0.71 21.77
N ARG A 3 -14.79 -0.84 23.03
CA ARG A 3 -13.41 -0.43 23.43
C ARG A 3 -12.32 -1.21 22.72
N ARG A 4 -12.47 -2.53 22.53
CA ARG A 4 -11.48 -3.37 21.82
C ARG A 4 -11.42 -3.01 20.33
N LEU A 5 -12.56 -2.81 19.68
CA LEU A 5 -12.61 -2.38 18.28
C LEU A 5 -11.97 -1.01 18.08
N PHE A 6 -12.24 -0.05 18.96
CA PHE A 6 -11.61 1.26 18.93
C PHE A 6 -10.09 1.17 19.10
N LEU A 7 -9.60 0.42 20.09
CA LEU A 7 -8.16 0.23 20.31
C LEU A 7 -7.50 -0.46 19.11
N ASN A 8 -8.14 -1.47 18.53
CA ASN A 8 -7.63 -2.18 17.35
C ASN A 8 -7.53 -1.24 16.13
N SER A 9 -8.53 -0.41 15.88
CA SER A 9 -8.51 0.58 14.79
C SER A 9 -7.46 1.66 15.02
N SER A 10 -7.41 2.24 16.22
CA SER A 10 -6.45 3.31 16.57
C SER A 10 -5.00 2.83 16.51
N THR A 11 -4.71 1.61 17.01
CA THR A 11 -3.36 1.03 16.91
C THR A 11 -2.97 0.71 15.47
N GLY A 12 -3.92 0.32 14.62
CA GLY A 12 -3.68 0.12 13.19
C GLY A 12 -3.33 1.42 12.47
N SER A 13 -4.07 2.50 12.73
CA SER A 13 -3.76 3.82 12.16
C SER A 13 -2.41 4.36 12.66
N LEU A 14 -2.11 4.18 13.96
CA LEU A 14 -0.82 4.58 14.52
C LEU A 14 0.34 3.81 13.89
N LEU A 15 0.17 2.49 13.70
CA LEU A 15 1.15 1.66 13.00
C LEU A 15 1.43 2.18 11.58
N LEU A 16 0.39 2.53 10.81
CA LEU A 16 0.54 3.10 9.48
C LEU A 16 1.36 4.40 9.51
N VAL A 17 1.03 5.32 10.43
CA VAL A 17 1.75 6.60 10.57
C VAL A 17 3.23 6.37 10.90
N ILE A 18 3.52 5.48 11.84
CA ILE A 18 4.90 5.15 12.23
C ILE A 18 5.65 4.52 11.05
N GLN A 19 5.02 3.60 10.31
CA GLN A 19 5.63 2.97 9.14
C GLN A 19 5.98 3.98 8.05
N VAL A 20 5.06 4.91 7.74
CA VAL A 20 5.31 5.98 6.77
C VAL A 20 6.39 6.92 7.27
N ALA A 21 6.38 7.31 8.55
CA ALA A 21 7.38 8.21 9.12
C ALA A 21 8.79 7.60 9.09
N VAL A 22 8.94 6.34 9.52
CA VAL A 22 10.24 5.64 9.49
C VAL A 22 10.75 5.50 8.06
N ALA A 23 9.90 5.08 7.12
CA ALA A 23 10.28 4.97 5.71
C ALA A 23 10.66 6.33 5.11
N PHE A 24 9.93 7.40 5.47
CA PHE A 24 10.18 8.76 5.01
C PHE A 24 11.52 9.31 5.51
N ILE A 25 11.83 9.10 6.79
CA ILE A 25 13.08 9.56 7.43
C ILE A 25 14.29 8.79 6.90
N LEU A 26 14.15 7.47 6.67
CA LEU A 26 15.26 6.62 6.25
C LEU A 26 15.56 6.66 4.75
N SER A 27 14.58 7.03 3.91
CA SER A 27 14.79 7.02 2.45
C SER A 27 16.00 7.88 2.01
N PRO A 28 16.21 9.13 2.49
CA PRO A 28 17.39 9.91 2.14
C PRO A 28 18.71 9.26 2.58
N VAL A 29 18.73 8.64 3.76
CA VAL A 29 19.92 7.97 4.30
C VAL A 29 20.26 6.74 3.45
N LEU A 30 19.26 5.94 3.10
CA LEU A 30 19.42 4.77 2.24
C LEU A 30 19.95 5.16 0.86
N VAL A 31 19.36 6.18 0.22
CA VAL A 31 19.80 6.63 -1.11
C VAL A 31 21.23 7.17 -1.06
N ARG A 32 21.56 8.00 -0.06
CA ARG A 32 22.90 8.60 0.06
C ARG A 32 24.00 7.57 0.31
N VAL A 33 23.75 6.57 1.16
CA VAL A 33 24.77 5.59 1.55
C VAL A 33 24.88 4.44 0.55
N LEU A 34 23.77 3.95 0.01
CA LEU A 34 23.78 2.88 -0.99
C LEU A 34 24.15 3.37 -2.40
N GLY A 35 23.97 4.67 -2.66
CA GLY A 35 23.97 5.23 -4.01
C GLY A 35 22.78 4.74 -4.84
N ASP A 36 22.62 5.30 -6.04
CA ASP A 36 21.48 5.02 -6.91
C ASP A 36 21.39 3.55 -7.33
N ALA A 37 22.52 2.96 -7.70
CA ALA A 37 22.59 1.57 -8.13
C ALA A 37 22.32 0.59 -6.98
N GLY A 38 22.92 0.83 -5.80
CA GLY A 38 22.70 -0.01 -4.62
C GLY A 38 21.24 0.05 -4.15
N TYR A 39 20.67 1.26 -4.11
CA TYR A 39 19.25 1.45 -3.81
C TYR A 39 18.36 0.76 -4.86
N GLY A 40 18.69 0.88 -6.15
CA GLY A 40 17.98 0.19 -7.23
C GLY A 40 17.96 -1.33 -7.07
N ILE A 41 19.11 -1.93 -6.77
CA ILE A 41 19.21 -3.38 -6.49
C ILE A 41 18.36 -3.76 -5.28
N TRP A 42 18.38 -2.96 -4.21
CA TRP A 42 17.51 -3.18 -3.05
C TRP A 42 16.03 -3.20 -3.43
N GLU A 43 15.56 -2.25 -4.25
CA GLU A 43 14.18 -2.21 -4.72
C GLU A 43 13.82 -3.38 -5.67
N VAL A 44 14.77 -3.86 -6.49
CA VAL A 44 14.59 -5.08 -7.29
C VAL A 44 14.36 -6.29 -6.39
N VAL A 45 15.20 -6.46 -5.37
CA VAL A 45 15.07 -7.57 -4.42
C VAL A 45 13.74 -7.48 -3.66
N LEU A 46 13.33 -6.29 -3.20
CA LEU A 46 12.02 -6.08 -2.59
C LEU A 46 10.86 -6.39 -3.54
N SER A 47 11.02 -6.10 -4.84
CA SER A 47 10.00 -6.41 -5.85
C SER A 47 9.88 -7.92 -6.08
N ILE A 48 11.00 -8.64 -6.23
CA ILE A 48 11.02 -10.12 -6.31
C ILE A 48 10.36 -10.71 -5.06
N PHE A 49 10.74 -10.20 -3.89
CA PHE A 49 10.16 -10.62 -2.61
C PHE A 49 8.64 -10.42 -2.60
N GLY A 50 8.13 -9.32 -3.16
CA GLY A 50 6.71 -9.05 -3.31
C GLY A 50 5.97 -10.11 -4.14
N TYR A 51 6.59 -10.62 -5.22
CA TYR A 51 6.04 -11.71 -6.02
C TYR A 51 6.05 -13.04 -5.28
N LEU A 52 7.17 -13.39 -4.64
CA LEU A 52 7.28 -14.62 -3.87
C LEU A 52 6.31 -14.64 -2.68
N ALA A 53 6.08 -13.50 -2.03
CA ALA A 53 5.09 -13.37 -0.97
C ALA A 53 3.65 -13.66 -1.44
N ALA A 54 3.34 -13.57 -2.74
CA ALA A 54 2.04 -13.95 -3.27
C ALA A 54 1.81 -15.48 -3.29
N LEU A 55 2.85 -16.29 -3.06
CA LEU A 55 2.74 -17.73 -2.89
C LEU A 55 2.08 -18.15 -1.57
N ASP A 56 1.71 -17.19 -0.70
CA ASP A 56 0.87 -17.45 0.46
C ASP A 56 -0.57 -17.85 0.06
N LEU A 57 -0.94 -17.59 -1.20
CA LEU A 57 -2.21 -17.92 -1.86
C LEU A 57 -3.44 -17.55 -1.02
N GLY A 58 -3.35 -16.48 -0.21
CA GLY A 58 -4.45 -16.02 0.64
C GLY A 58 -4.76 -16.90 1.85
N VAL A 59 -3.86 -17.81 2.25
CA VAL A 59 -4.02 -18.65 3.45
C VAL A 59 -4.08 -17.80 4.72
N GLY A 60 -3.34 -16.69 4.82
CA GLY A 60 -3.41 -15.79 5.98
C GLY A 60 -4.83 -15.29 6.28
N PRO A 61 -5.51 -14.60 5.34
CA PRO A 61 -6.92 -14.24 5.46
C PRO A 61 -7.86 -15.42 5.72
N ALA A 62 -7.58 -16.60 5.15
CA ALA A 62 -8.35 -17.82 5.41
C ALA A 62 -8.27 -18.22 6.89
N VAL A 63 -7.05 -18.26 7.45
CA VAL A 63 -6.81 -18.56 8.86
C VAL A 63 -7.54 -17.55 9.75
N VAL A 64 -7.45 -16.25 9.47
CA VAL A 64 -8.18 -15.23 10.24
C VAL A 64 -9.68 -15.53 10.30
N ARG A 65 -10.29 -15.86 9.14
CA ARG A 65 -11.72 -16.18 9.04
C ARG A 65 -12.07 -17.43 9.84
N TYR A 66 -11.37 -18.54 9.62
CA TYR A 66 -11.72 -19.83 10.20
C TYR A 66 -11.37 -19.90 11.70
N VAL A 67 -10.26 -19.30 12.13
CA VAL A 67 -9.93 -19.15 13.56
C VAL A 67 -10.96 -18.27 14.26
N SER A 68 -11.40 -17.16 13.65
CA SER A 68 -12.45 -16.33 14.25
C SER A 68 -13.75 -17.10 14.45
N LYS A 69 -14.15 -17.92 13.47
CA LYS A 69 -15.32 -18.80 13.57
C LYS A 69 -15.15 -19.86 14.68
N ALA A 70 -14.04 -20.58 14.70
CA ALA A 70 -13.78 -21.63 15.68
C ALA A 70 -13.64 -21.06 17.11
N SER A 71 -13.04 -19.88 17.25
CA SER A 71 -12.90 -19.15 18.52
C SER A 71 -14.25 -18.73 19.09
N ALA A 72 -15.20 -18.31 18.24
CA ALA A 72 -16.56 -17.99 18.68
C ALA A 72 -17.27 -19.20 19.30
N SER A 73 -17.01 -20.41 18.79
CA SER A 73 -17.50 -21.67 19.33
C SER A 73 -16.63 -22.28 20.44
N LYS A 74 -15.52 -21.62 20.81
CA LYS A 74 -14.49 -22.11 21.76
C LYS A 74 -13.91 -23.49 21.41
N ASP A 75 -13.93 -23.88 20.13
CA ASP A 75 -13.39 -25.17 19.68
C ASP A 75 -11.88 -25.08 19.44
N ARG A 76 -11.11 -25.45 20.47
CA ARG A 76 -9.64 -25.43 20.41
C ARG A 76 -9.07 -26.49 19.48
N ASN A 77 -9.74 -27.64 19.33
CA ASN A 77 -9.24 -28.72 18.48
C ASN A 77 -9.32 -28.30 17.01
N GLU A 78 -10.40 -27.62 16.63
CA GLU A 78 -10.54 -27.04 15.30
C GLU A 78 -9.49 -25.94 15.04
N ILE A 79 -9.26 -25.03 15.99
CA ILE A 79 -8.19 -24.02 15.87
C ILE A 79 -6.83 -24.70 15.64
N ASN A 80 -6.49 -25.74 16.41
CA ASN A 80 -5.22 -26.45 16.26
C ASN A 80 -5.10 -27.13 14.89
N ARG A 81 -6.17 -27.74 14.38
CA ARG A 81 -6.19 -28.35 13.03
C ARG A 81 -6.02 -27.30 11.93
N ILE A 82 -6.68 -26.15 12.05
CA ILE A 82 -6.53 -25.02 11.12
C ILE A 82 -5.08 -24.52 11.12
N LEU A 83 -4.53 -24.24 12.31
CA LEU A 83 -3.18 -23.70 12.44
C LEU A 83 -2.10 -24.69 12.02
N SER A 84 -2.21 -25.98 12.34
CA SER A 84 -1.32 -27.03 11.85
C SER A 84 -1.34 -27.14 10.32
N SER A 85 -2.54 -27.15 9.74
CA SER A 85 -2.69 -27.24 8.28
C SER A 85 -2.17 -26.00 7.57
N ALA A 86 -2.39 -24.81 8.14
CA ALA A 86 -1.84 -23.56 7.62
C ALA A 86 -0.31 -23.49 7.75
N MET A 87 0.24 -23.91 8.90
CA MET A 87 1.68 -23.96 9.13
C MET A 87 2.37 -24.90 8.12
N PHE A 88 1.78 -26.07 7.85
CA PHE A 88 2.28 -26.99 6.83
C PHE A 88 2.35 -26.33 5.44
N LEU A 89 1.27 -25.65 5.02
CA LEU A 89 1.24 -24.93 3.74
C LEU A 89 2.26 -23.80 3.70
N MET A 90 2.40 -23.04 4.79
CA MET A 90 3.34 -21.93 4.89
C MET A 90 4.79 -22.38 4.89
N ILE A 91 5.13 -23.50 5.55
CA ILE A 91 6.48 -24.08 5.50
C ILE A 91 6.80 -24.48 4.05
N LEU A 92 5.88 -25.15 3.35
CA LEU A 92 6.09 -25.54 1.96
C LEU A 92 6.29 -24.32 1.05
N ALA A 93 5.42 -23.32 1.14
CA ALA A 93 5.53 -22.08 0.35
C ALA A 93 6.81 -21.29 0.68
N GLY A 94 7.20 -21.26 1.96
CA GLY A 94 8.43 -20.64 2.43
C GLY A 94 9.68 -21.35 1.88
N LEU A 95 9.70 -22.69 1.87
CA LEU A 95 10.80 -23.47 1.31
C LEU A 95 10.92 -23.26 -0.21
N VAL A 96 9.80 -23.27 -0.94
CA VAL A 96 9.79 -22.98 -2.38
C VAL A 96 10.30 -21.57 -2.66
N SER A 97 9.83 -20.57 -1.90
CA SER A 97 10.26 -19.18 -2.05
C SER A 97 11.75 -18.99 -1.73
N ALA A 98 12.23 -19.62 -0.66
CA ALA A 98 13.64 -19.60 -0.28
C ALA A 98 14.51 -20.28 -1.35
N LEU A 99 14.06 -21.41 -1.90
CA LEU A 99 14.76 -22.09 -3.00
C LEU A 99 14.86 -21.18 -4.23
N VAL A 100 13.79 -20.49 -4.62
CA VAL A 100 13.84 -19.55 -5.75
C VAL A 100 14.87 -18.44 -5.47
N MET A 101 14.90 -17.87 -4.27
CA MET A 101 15.89 -16.85 -3.90
C MET A 101 17.34 -17.38 -3.94
N VAL A 102 17.57 -18.61 -3.48
CA VAL A 102 18.89 -19.26 -3.56
C VAL A 102 19.30 -19.50 -5.01
N VAL A 103 18.39 -20.00 -5.85
CA VAL A 103 18.64 -20.22 -7.28
C VAL A 103 18.96 -18.89 -7.98
N LEU A 104 18.23 -17.82 -7.67
CA LEU A 104 18.51 -16.49 -8.19
C LEU A 104 19.92 -16.01 -7.81
N GLY A 105 20.31 -16.17 -6.54
CA GLY A 105 21.64 -15.79 -6.06
C GLY A 105 22.79 -16.60 -6.64
N VAL A 106 22.55 -17.82 -7.12
CA VAL A 106 23.58 -18.70 -7.71
C VAL A 106 23.63 -18.58 -9.23
N ARG A 107 22.50 -18.42 -9.91
CA ARG A 107 22.41 -18.47 -11.38
C ARG A 107 22.44 -17.11 -12.05
N PHE A 108 21.99 -16.06 -11.39
CA PHE A 108 21.96 -14.72 -11.97
C PHE A 108 23.00 -13.86 -11.28
N ASN A 109 24.13 -13.62 -11.96
CA ASN A 109 25.07 -12.59 -11.54
C ASN A 109 24.73 -11.30 -12.28
N PHE A 110 24.47 -10.22 -11.55
CA PHE A 110 24.50 -8.87 -12.12
C PHE A 110 25.91 -8.65 -12.65
N SER A 111 26.14 -8.74 -13.97
CA SER A 111 27.48 -8.73 -14.56
C SER A 111 27.76 -7.56 -15.55
N PRO A 112 27.49 -6.30 -15.19
CA PRO A 112 28.29 -5.20 -15.72
C PRO A 112 29.54 -4.97 -14.87
N GLN A 113 30.71 -4.81 -15.50
CA GLN A 113 31.98 -4.52 -14.82
C GLN A 113 31.91 -3.25 -13.94
N GLU A 114 31.00 -2.33 -14.26
CA GLU A 114 30.74 -1.08 -13.53
C GLU A 114 30.22 -1.28 -12.09
N TYR A 115 29.71 -2.46 -11.71
CA TYR A 115 29.10 -2.70 -10.40
C TYR A 115 29.85 -3.72 -9.52
N SER A 116 31.12 -4.00 -9.79
CA SER A 116 31.90 -5.10 -9.17
C SER A 116 31.73 -5.26 -7.64
N GLN A 117 31.65 -4.16 -6.88
CA GLN A 117 31.42 -4.17 -5.43
C GLN A 117 29.97 -4.52 -5.01
N LEU A 118 28.98 -4.23 -5.86
CA LEU A 118 27.58 -4.61 -5.64
C LEU A 118 27.35 -6.07 -6.09
N VAL A 119 28.09 -6.54 -7.10
CA VAL A 119 28.05 -7.94 -7.55
C VAL A 119 28.47 -8.90 -6.43
N SER A 120 29.52 -8.57 -5.68
CA SER A 120 29.98 -9.41 -4.56
C SER A 120 28.95 -9.52 -3.42
N GLN A 121 28.06 -8.54 -3.29
CA GLN A 121 26.99 -8.52 -2.28
C GLN A 121 25.72 -9.26 -2.74
N TRP A 122 25.52 -9.46 -4.03
CA TRP A 122 24.28 -10.03 -4.58
C TRP A 122 23.96 -11.42 -4.01
N ARG A 123 24.92 -12.34 -4.08
CA ARG A 123 24.73 -13.72 -3.60
C ARG A 123 24.43 -13.81 -2.10
N PRO A 124 25.23 -13.19 -1.19
CA PRO A 124 24.89 -13.21 0.23
C PRO A 124 23.57 -12.49 0.52
N LEU A 125 23.25 -11.39 -0.18
CA LEU A 125 21.95 -10.74 -0.08
C LEU A 125 20.79 -11.70 -0.39
N CYS A 126 20.87 -12.43 -1.51
CA CYS A 126 19.85 -13.43 -1.88
C CYS A 126 19.69 -14.53 -0.82
N PHE A 127 20.78 -14.99 -0.21
CA PHE A 127 20.72 -16.02 0.83
C PHE A 127 20.07 -15.52 2.13
N VAL A 128 20.40 -14.31 2.56
CA VAL A 128 19.74 -13.69 3.73
C VAL A 128 18.26 -13.44 3.44
N MET A 129 17.93 -13.02 2.22
CA MET A 129 16.54 -12.82 1.80
C MET A 129 15.76 -14.14 1.63
N ALA A 130 16.44 -15.25 1.30
CA ALA A 130 15.85 -16.59 1.31
C ALA A 130 15.46 -17.02 2.74
N LEU A 131 16.32 -16.74 3.72
CA LEU A 131 15.98 -16.93 5.14
C LEU A 131 14.85 -16.01 5.57
N ASN A 132 14.91 -14.74 5.16
CA ASN A 132 13.88 -13.74 5.46
C ASN A 132 12.49 -14.22 5.02
N ILE A 133 12.36 -14.62 3.76
CA ILE A 133 11.07 -15.03 3.22
C ILE A 133 10.53 -16.26 3.94
N PHE A 134 11.38 -17.24 4.23
CA PHE A 134 11.01 -18.41 5.01
C PHE A 134 10.46 -18.02 6.40
N VAL A 135 11.15 -17.11 7.11
CA VAL A 135 10.69 -16.57 8.40
C VAL A 135 9.33 -15.89 8.28
N ILE A 136 9.11 -15.09 7.23
CA ILE A 136 7.82 -14.43 7.00
C ILE A 136 6.71 -15.46 6.79
N PHE A 137 6.90 -16.44 5.91
CA PHE A 137 5.89 -17.46 5.62
C PHE A 137 5.48 -18.23 6.89
N VAL A 138 6.45 -18.74 7.65
CA VAL A 138 6.19 -19.42 8.93
C VAL A 138 5.47 -18.48 9.90
N GLY A 139 5.93 -17.23 9.98
CA GLY A 139 5.41 -16.20 10.86
C GLY A 139 3.96 -15.77 10.59
N VAL A 140 3.53 -15.75 9.32
CA VAL A 140 2.18 -15.35 8.90
C VAL A 140 1.10 -16.14 9.62
N THR A 141 1.32 -17.43 9.90
CA THR A 141 0.37 -18.27 10.66
C THR A 141 0.10 -17.71 12.06
N PHE A 142 1.14 -17.26 12.77
CA PHE A 142 0.99 -16.67 14.11
C PHE A 142 0.31 -15.30 14.06
N GLY A 143 0.64 -14.49 13.06
CA GLY A 143 -0.05 -13.23 12.80
C GLY A 143 -1.55 -13.45 12.56
N ALA A 144 -1.89 -14.36 11.65
CA ALA A 144 -3.27 -14.68 11.33
C ALA A 144 -4.04 -15.26 12.52
N HIS A 145 -3.39 -16.07 13.38
CA HIS A 145 -3.98 -16.55 14.62
C HIS A 145 -4.39 -15.38 15.55
N GLN A 146 -3.47 -14.46 15.83
CA GLN A 146 -3.77 -13.32 16.71
C GLN A 146 -4.85 -12.39 16.13
N PHE A 147 -4.85 -12.21 14.81
CA PHE A 147 -5.89 -11.47 14.11
C PHE A 147 -7.26 -12.18 14.18
N GLY A 148 -7.30 -13.51 14.01
CA GLY A 148 -8.51 -14.31 14.14
C GLY A 148 -9.12 -14.24 15.54
N LEU A 149 -8.27 -14.14 16.58
CA LEU A 149 -8.67 -13.90 17.98
C LEU A 149 -9.05 -12.45 18.30
N GLN A 150 -9.06 -11.56 17.29
CA GLN A 150 -9.31 -10.11 17.42
C GLN A 150 -8.32 -9.37 18.33
N ARG A 151 -7.10 -9.91 18.50
CA ARG A 151 -6.02 -9.33 19.32
C ARG A 151 -5.09 -8.44 18.49
N HIS A 152 -5.66 -7.65 17.58
CA HIS A 152 -4.90 -6.81 16.65
C HIS A 152 -4.00 -5.81 17.37
N SER A 153 -4.42 -5.26 18.51
CA SER A 153 -3.61 -4.31 19.29
C SER A 153 -2.26 -4.88 19.73
N LEU A 154 -2.20 -6.15 20.12
CA LEU A 154 -0.96 -6.82 20.54
C LEU A 154 -0.01 -6.99 19.33
N ALA A 155 -0.56 -7.44 18.21
CA ALA A 155 0.21 -7.61 16.99
C ALA A 155 0.69 -6.26 16.42
N ASN A 156 -0.14 -5.22 16.48
CA ASN A 156 0.23 -3.87 16.07
C ASN A 156 1.34 -3.30 16.97
N LEU A 157 1.27 -3.51 18.28
CA LEU A 157 2.30 -3.05 19.22
C LEU A 157 3.66 -3.67 18.92
N PHE A 158 3.73 -5.00 18.80
CA PHE A 158 4.99 -5.67 18.46
C PHE A 158 5.52 -5.21 17.10
N ARG A 159 4.63 -5.00 16.11
CA ARG A 159 5.02 -4.49 14.79
C ARG A 159 5.61 -3.08 14.88
N ILE A 160 5.02 -2.21 15.69
CA ILE A 160 5.55 -0.85 15.95
C ILE A 160 6.96 -0.94 16.55
N ILE A 161 7.14 -1.76 17.59
CA ILE A 161 8.44 -1.96 18.23
C ILE A 161 9.47 -2.47 17.21
N SER A 162 9.09 -3.44 16.38
CA SER A 162 9.96 -3.98 15.33
C SER A 162 10.34 -2.93 14.28
N ILE A 163 9.40 -2.11 13.80
CA ILE A 163 9.65 -1.10 12.76
C ILE A 163 10.53 0.04 13.31
N VAL A 164 10.27 0.48 14.54
CA VAL A 164 11.08 1.53 15.18
C VAL A 164 12.50 1.01 15.44
N GLY A 165 12.63 -0.20 16.02
CA GLY A 165 13.93 -0.83 16.23
C GLY A 165 14.69 -1.10 14.93
N GLN A 166 14.00 -1.55 13.88
CA GLN A 166 14.55 -1.71 12.54
C GLN A 166 15.09 -0.38 12.00
N GLY A 167 14.33 0.71 12.18
CA GLY A 167 14.73 2.01 11.69
C GLY A 167 15.98 2.55 12.39
N PHE A 168 16.08 2.39 13.71
CA PHE A 168 17.30 2.70 14.45
C PHE A 168 18.49 1.82 14.01
N ALA A 169 18.27 0.52 13.84
CA ALA A 169 19.31 -0.40 13.39
C ALA A 169 19.81 -0.09 11.97
N TYR A 170 18.91 0.26 11.04
CA TYR A 170 19.29 0.75 9.71
C TYR A 170 20.13 2.02 9.80
N TYR A 171 19.68 3.02 10.56
CA TYR A 171 20.43 4.26 10.73
C TYR A 171 21.82 4.01 11.33
N TRP A 172 21.90 3.17 12.35
CA TRP A 172 23.17 2.83 13.01
C TRP A 172 24.12 2.11 12.05
N VAL A 173 23.66 1.07 11.35
CA VAL A 173 24.48 0.35 10.34
C VAL A 173 24.97 1.31 9.26
N LEU A 174 24.10 2.15 8.71
CA LEU A 174 24.44 3.03 7.59
C LEU A 174 25.36 4.20 7.98
N THR A 175 25.54 4.50 9.26
CA THR A 175 26.36 5.65 9.72
C THR A 175 27.58 5.25 10.53
N GLN A 176 27.61 4.05 11.12
CA GLN A 176 28.66 3.62 12.04
C GLN A 176 29.46 2.42 11.54
N THR A 177 29.07 1.82 10.41
CA THR A 177 29.77 0.66 9.85
C THR A 177 30.15 0.91 8.41
N ASP A 178 31.35 0.50 8.04
CA ASP A 178 31.75 0.38 6.64
C ASP A 178 31.63 -1.09 6.24
N GLY A 179 30.98 -1.39 5.11
CA GLY A 179 30.88 -2.77 4.65
C GLY A 179 29.77 -3.02 3.63
N PRO A 180 29.37 -4.29 3.45
CA PRO A 180 28.33 -4.68 2.50
C PRO A 180 26.94 -4.26 3.00
N TYR A 181 26.61 -2.98 2.84
CA TYR A 181 25.38 -2.36 3.33
C TYR A 181 24.12 -3.14 2.95
N LEU A 182 24.02 -3.67 1.71
CA LEU A 182 22.85 -4.43 1.29
C LEU A 182 22.64 -5.70 2.13
N VAL A 183 23.72 -6.39 2.47
CA VAL A 183 23.69 -7.61 3.28
C VAL A 183 23.32 -7.27 4.73
N TYR A 184 23.87 -6.18 5.28
CA TYR A 184 23.52 -5.71 6.62
C TYR A 184 22.05 -5.29 6.74
N LEU A 185 21.52 -4.56 5.75
CA LEU A 185 20.11 -4.19 5.70
C LEU A 185 19.19 -5.43 5.60
N ALA A 186 19.59 -6.45 4.86
CA ALA A 186 18.86 -7.73 4.78
C ALA A 186 18.87 -8.47 6.12
N TRP A 187 19.99 -8.47 6.84
CA TRP A 187 20.06 -9.07 8.17
C TRP A 187 19.19 -8.35 9.18
N VAL A 188 19.27 -7.02 9.24
CA VAL A 188 18.43 -6.21 10.13
C VAL A 188 16.94 -6.44 9.80
N LEU A 189 16.54 -6.47 8.51
CA LEU A 189 15.17 -6.82 8.11
C LEU A 189 14.76 -8.21 8.61
N THR A 190 15.65 -9.19 8.51
CA THR A 190 15.41 -10.58 8.92
C THR A 190 15.26 -10.73 10.42
N LEU A 191 16.15 -10.11 11.19
CA LEU A 191 16.10 -10.12 12.64
C LEU A 191 14.86 -9.38 13.16
N SER A 192 14.48 -8.26 12.55
CA SER A 192 13.25 -7.54 12.91
C SER A 192 11.99 -8.37 12.66
N ASN A 193 11.90 -9.07 11.52
CA ASN A 193 10.77 -9.96 11.25
C ASN A 193 10.79 -11.19 12.16
N LEU A 194 11.97 -11.77 12.43
CA LEU A 194 12.11 -12.89 13.35
C LEU A 194 11.64 -12.50 14.75
N PHE A 195 12.07 -11.35 15.28
CA PHE A 195 11.61 -10.82 16.56
C PHE A 195 10.09 -10.64 16.57
N TYR A 196 9.53 -10.01 15.54
CA TYR A 196 8.10 -9.80 15.41
C TYR A 196 7.31 -11.10 15.49
N PHE A 197 7.67 -12.09 14.65
CA PHE A 197 6.95 -13.35 14.57
C PHE A 197 7.22 -14.27 15.77
N ALA A 198 8.41 -14.23 16.36
CA ALA A 198 8.71 -14.94 17.60
C ALA A 198 7.85 -14.41 18.76
N ALA A 199 7.65 -13.08 18.86
CA ALA A 199 6.76 -12.49 19.85
C ALA A 199 5.30 -12.95 19.68
N LEU A 200 4.80 -13.03 18.44
CA LEU A 200 3.45 -13.56 18.17
C LEU A 200 3.34 -15.06 18.39
N GLY A 201 4.40 -15.82 18.07
CA GLY A 201 4.51 -17.24 18.35
C GLY A 201 4.44 -17.49 19.86
N PHE A 202 5.24 -16.77 20.64
CA PHE A 202 5.21 -16.81 22.10
C PHE A 202 3.81 -16.50 22.64
N ALA A 203 3.16 -15.44 22.16
CA ALA A 203 1.79 -15.10 22.55
C ALA A 203 0.76 -16.18 22.16
N SER A 204 1.02 -16.95 21.11
CA SER A 204 0.14 -18.03 20.63
C SER A 204 0.32 -19.32 21.43
N PHE A 205 1.55 -19.67 21.82
CA PHE A 205 1.84 -20.89 22.57
C PHE A 205 1.60 -20.74 24.08
N PHE A 206 1.93 -19.59 24.65
CA PHE A 206 1.92 -19.39 26.10
C PHE A 206 0.80 -18.48 26.61
N GLY A 207 0.07 -17.81 25.71
CA GLY A 207 -1.06 -16.96 26.06
C GLY A 207 -2.27 -17.71 26.61
N SER A 208 -3.36 -16.99 26.91
CA SER A 208 -4.59 -17.57 27.45
C SER A 208 -5.33 -18.50 26.47
N ASP A 209 -5.13 -18.32 25.16
CA ASP A 209 -5.69 -19.15 24.09
C ASP A 209 -4.57 -19.96 23.44
N ARG A 210 -3.95 -20.84 24.24
CA ARG A 210 -2.84 -21.68 23.79
C ARG A 210 -3.26 -22.53 22.59
N CYS A 211 -2.47 -22.44 21.53
CA CYS A 211 -2.59 -23.34 20.39
C CYS A 211 -1.49 -24.41 20.41
N THR A 212 -1.81 -25.56 19.82
CA THR A 212 -0.88 -26.66 19.61
C THR A 212 -0.74 -26.88 18.11
N ILE A 213 0.48 -26.73 17.60
CA ILE A 213 0.81 -26.95 16.19
C ILE A 213 1.62 -28.24 16.11
N LEU A 214 0.99 -29.29 15.58
CA LEU A 214 1.58 -30.63 15.42
C LEU A 214 1.36 -31.15 14.00
N PRO A 215 2.34 -31.86 13.40
CA PRO A 215 2.16 -32.53 12.11
C PRO A 215 0.99 -33.52 12.09
N SER A 216 0.72 -34.21 13.20
CA SER A 216 -0.39 -35.16 13.33
C SER A 216 -1.78 -34.52 13.24
N LEU A 217 -1.89 -33.20 13.45
CA LEU A 217 -3.15 -32.46 13.36
C LEU A 217 -3.39 -31.86 11.97
N VAL A 218 -2.45 -32.05 11.03
CA VAL A 218 -2.60 -31.62 9.64
C VAL A 218 -3.72 -32.43 8.98
N SER A 219 -4.66 -31.74 8.35
CA SER A 219 -5.82 -32.37 7.72
C SER A 219 -5.95 -31.94 6.27
N LYS A 220 -6.06 -32.91 5.36
CA LYS A 220 -6.28 -32.66 3.93
C LYS A 220 -7.53 -31.82 3.66
N SER A 221 -8.58 -32.02 4.47
CA SER A 221 -9.83 -31.24 4.38
C SER A 221 -9.58 -29.76 4.66
N HIS A 222 -8.84 -29.45 5.74
CA HIS A 222 -8.51 -28.08 6.13
C HIS A 222 -7.55 -27.42 5.15
N ILE A 223 -6.55 -28.15 4.64
CA ILE A 223 -5.67 -27.67 3.57
C ILE A 223 -6.51 -27.24 2.35
N LYS A 224 -7.41 -28.11 1.89
CA LYS A 224 -8.29 -27.81 0.75
C LYS A 224 -9.18 -26.59 1.03
N GLN A 225 -9.73 -26.50 2.23
CA GLN A 225 -10.59 -25.39 2.63
C GLN A 225 -9.85 -24.04 2.66
N LEU A 226 -8.65 -24.01 3.26
CA LEU A 226 -7.81 -22.81 3.31
C LEU A 226 -7.41 -22.36 1.90
N PHE A 227 -6.97 -23.30 1.07
CA PHE A 227 -6.56 -23.04 -0.30
C PHE A 227 -7.70 -22.52 -1.18
N LEU A 228 -8.87 -23.17 -1.14
CA LEU A 228 -10.05 -22.76 -1.92
C LEU A 228 -10.55 -21.37 -1.54
N TYR A 229 -10.51 -21.03 -0.24
CA TYR A 229 -10.87 -19.68 0.19
C TYR A 229 -9.89 -18.64 -0.36
N GLY A 230 -8.59 -18.89 -0.21
CA GLY A 230 -7.55 -17.97 -0.65
C GLY A 230 -7.51 -17.75 -2.16
N LEU A 231 -7.83 -18.78 -2.95
CA LEU A 231 -7.85 -18.74 -4.42
C LEU A 231 -8.71 -17.60 -4.99
N SER A 232 -9.81 -17.28 -4.31
CA SER A 232 -10.71 -16.19 -4.69
C SER A 232 -10.04 -14.80 -4.68
N SER A 233 -9.00 -14.62 -3.87
CA SER A 233 -8.28 -13.35 -3.70
C SER A 233 -6.94 -13.31 -4.44
N VAL A 234 -6.43 -14.46 -4.90
CA VAL A 234 -5.15 -14.57 -5.62
C VAL A 234 -5.12 -13.70 -6.88
N LEU A 235 -6.23 -13.63 -7.62
CA LEU A 235 -6.32 -12.79 -8.83
C LEU A 235 -6.04 -11.31 -8.51
N LEU A 236 -6.58 -10.80 -7.40
CA LEU A 236 -6.34 -9.42 -6.96
C LEU A 236 -4.88 -9.23 -6.50
N MET A 237 -4.32 -10.21 -5.79
CA MET A 237 -2.93 -10.16 -5.34
C MET A 237 -1.96 -10.14 -6.52
N ILE A 238 -2.11 -11.03 -7.49
CA ILE A 238 -1.28 -11.07 -8.71
C ILE A 238 -1.42 -9.75 -9.47
N SER A 239 -2.65 -9.23 -9.62
CA SER A 239 -2.88 -7.95 -10.28
C SER A 239 -2.18 -6.80 -9.59
N ASP A 240 -2.23 -6.73 -8.25
CA ASP A 240 -1.53 -5.71 -7.46
C ASP A 240 0.00 -5.83 -7.58
N ARG A 241 0.53 -7.06 -7.64
CA ARG A 241 1.97 -7.30 -7.85
C ARG A 241 2.44 -6.86 -9.23
N ILE A 242 1.67 -7.17 -10.28
CA ILE A 242 1.97 -6.71 -11.65
C ILE A 242 2.02 -5.18 -11.69
N GLN A 243 1.09 -4.50 -11.03
CA GLN A 243 1.07 -3.03 -10.99
C GLN A 243 2.27 -2.42 -10.24
N LYS A 244 2.86 -3.15 -9.30
CA LYS A 244 4.03 -2.71 -8.50
C LYS A 244 5.35 -3.28 -9.02
N SER A 245 5.37 -3.81 -10.24
CA SER A 245 6.51 -4.50 -10.84
C SER A 245 7.54 -3.58 -11.49
N THR A 246 7.35 -2.26 -11.42
CA THR A 246 8.16 -1.28 -12.15
C THR A 246 9.67 -1.43 -11.95
N PRO A 247 10.21 -1.69 -10.74
CA PRO A 247 11.65 -1.90 -10.58
C PRO A 247 12.20 -3.07 -11.41
N LEU A 248 11.41 -4.15 -11.59
CA LEU A 248 11.80 -5.29 -12.43
C LEU A 248 11.76 -4.98 -13.93
N ILE A 249 11.01 -3.95 -14.33
CA ILE A 249 10.94 -3.46 -15.71
C ILE A 249 12.08 -2.47 -15.97
N ILE A 250 12.33 -1.53 -15.05
CA ILE A 250 13.37 -0.51 -15.18
C ILE A 250 14.76 -1.13 -15.17
N ALA A 251 15.04 -2.08 -14.25
CA ALA A 251 16.37 -2.66 -14.07
C ALA A 251 17.01 -3.20 -15.37
N PRO A 252 16.35 -4.06 -16.16
CA PRO A 252 16.94 -4.60 -17.39
C PRO A 252 16.94 -3.61 -18.57
N ILE A 253 16.05 -2.62 -18.60
CA ILE A 253 15.90 -1.70 -19.75
C ILE A 253 16.82 -0.48 -19.60
N LEU A 254 16.84 0.11 -18.40
CA LEU A 254 17.49 1.41 -18.13
C LEU A 254 18.60 1.31 -17.07
N GLY A 255 18.77 0.14 -16.44
CA GLY A 255 19.74 -0.08 -15.37
C GLY A 255 19.18 0.21 -13.97
N PRO A 256 19.81 -0.37 -12.92
CA PRO A 256 19.32 -0.28 -11.54
C PRO A 256 19.34 1.15 -10.99
N GLN A 257 20.29 2.00 -11.39
CA GLN A 257 20.36 3.39 -10.96
C GLN A 257 19.14 4.23 -11.36
N MET A 258 18.45 3.88 -12.45
CA MET A 258 17.29 4.65 -12.91
C MET A 258 16.04 4.40 -12.06
N ILE A 259 16.04 3.35 -11.22
CA ILE A 259 14.90 2.95 -10.41
C ILE A 259 14.54 4.01 -9.36
N VAL A 260 15.56 4.64 -8.76
CA VAL A 260 15.38 5.63 -7.68
C VAL A 260 14.51 6.81 -8.13
N PHE A 261 14.67 7.28 -9.38
CA PHE A 261 13.90 8.39 -9.96
C PHE A 261 12.42 8.05 -10.18
N PHE A 262 12.05 6.77 -10.25
CA PHE A 262 10.66 6.32 -10.31
C PHE A 262 10.10 5.97 -8.94
N VAL A 263 10.87 5.24 -8.13
CA VAL A 263 10.40 4.69 -6.86
C VAL A 263 10.11 5.82 -5.87
N LEU A 264 10.98 6.83 -5.75
CA LEU A 264 10.80 7.90 -4.77
C LEU A 264 9.49 8.68 -4.99
N PRO A 265 9.16 9.19 -6.19
CA PRO A 265 7.86 9.82 -6.40
C PRO A 265 6.69 8.84 -6.27
N SER A 266 6.85 7.59 -6.71
CA SER A 266 5.80 6.58 -6.59
C SER A 266 5.45 6.26 -5.14
N ARG A 267 6.41 6.35 -4.20
CA ARG A 267 6.16 6.15 -2.76
C ARG A 267 5.27 7.26 -2.20
N LEU A 268 5.55 8.52 -2.56
CA LEU A 268 4.73 9.66 -2.13
C LEU A 268 3.28 9.53 -2.63
N MET A 269 3.12 9.16 -3.90
CA MET A 269 1.82 8.83 -4.49
C MET A 269 1.14 7.66 -3.75
N GLN A 270 1.87 6.58 -3.45
CA GLN A 270 1.32 5.43 -2.73
C GLN A 270 0.90 5.79 -1.29
N TYR A 271 1.64 6.64 -0.59
CA TYR A 271 1.25 7.12 0.74
C TYR A 271 -0.07 7.90 0.68
N ALA A 272 -0.26 8.74 -0.34
CA ALA A 272 -1.52 9.44 -0.58
C ALA A 272 -2.70 8.46 -0.79
N ILE A 273 -2.51 7.44 -1.63
CA ILE A 273 -3.51 6.41 -1.90
C ILE A 273 -3.81 5.60 -0.62
N GLN A 274 -2.79 5.20 0.14
CA GLN A 274 -2.96 4.45 1.39
C GLN A 274 -3.72 5.25 2.44
N PHE A 275 -3.46 6.56 2.54
CA PHE A 275 -4.19 7.44 3.42
C PHE A 275 -5.67 7.53 3.04
N SER A 276 -5.97 7.71 1.74
CA SER A 276 -7.35 7.70 1.22
C SER A 276 -8.05 6.36 1.50
N ASN A 277 -7.38 5.24 1.22
CA ASN A 277 -7.94 3.90 1.46
C ASN A 277 -8.20 3.66 2.96
N SER A 278 -7.32 4.15 3.84
CA SER A 278 -7.51 4.05 5.30
C SER A 278 -8.74 4.83 5.76
N ALA A 279 -9.01 6.00 5.17
CA ALA A 279 -10.23 6.75 5.41
C ALA A 279 -11.49 6.04 4.87
N SER A 280 -11.33 5.22 3.83
CA SER A 280 -12.43 4.48 3.19
C SER A 280 -12.81 3.15 3.86
N LEU A 281 -12.08 2.69 4.89
CA LEU A 281 -12.31 1.38 5.53
C LEU A 281 -13.78 1.13 5.98
N PRO A 282 -14.52 2.11 6.52
CA PRO A 282 -15.93 1.92 6.90
C PRO A 282 -16.90 1.86 5.72
N VAL A 283 -16.47 2.19 4.50
CA VAL A 283 -17.34 2.35 3.33
C VAL A 283 -17.87 1.02 2.83
N THR A 284 -17.02 -0.01 2.74
CA THR A 284 -17.42 -1.36 2.33
C THR A 284 -18.54 -1.94 3.20
N PRO A 285 -18.40 -2.04 4.55
CA PRO A 285 -19.48 -2.57 5.39
C PRO A 285 -20.74 -1.70 5.37
N TYR A 286 -20.60 -0.39 5.15
CA TYR A 286 -21.73 0.51 5.02
C TYR A 286 -22.56 0.22 3.76
N PHE A 287 -21.92 -0.01 2.60
CA PHE A 287 -22.65 -0.40 1.40
C PHE A 287 -23.32 -1.77 1.52
N SER A 288 -22.67 -2.75 2.15
CA SER A 288 -23.30 -4.05 2.45
C SER A 288 -24.52 -3.92 3.37
N PHE A 289 -24.48 -2.98 4.32
CA PHE A 289 -25.61 -2.69 5.22
C PHE A 289 -26.79 -2.02 4.51
N LEU A 290 -26.53 -1.10 3.58
CA LEU A 290 -27.58 -0.48 2.75
C LEU A 290 -28.27 -1.50 1.85
N GLU A 291 -27.49 -2.42 1.27
CA GLU A 291 -28.02 -3.52 0.46
C GLU A 291 -28.86 -4.49 1.30
N GLY A 292 -28.38 -4.91 2.46
CA GLY A 292 -29.11 -5.84 3.34
C GLY A 292 -30.43 -5.31 3.90
N GLN A 293 -30.59 -3.99 4.00
CA GLN A 293 -31.83 -3.36 4.45
C GLN A 293 -32.79 -2.97 3.31
N ASN A 294 -32.42 -3.18 2.04
CA ASN A 294 -33.20 -2.74 0.89
C ASN A 294 -33.60 -1.25 0.96
N GLN A 295 -32.71 -0.36 1.44
CA GLN A 295 -33.02 1.08 1.63
C GLN A 295 -33.18 1.88 0.31
N GLY A 296 -33.49 1.23 -0.81
CA GLY A 296 -33.70 1.85 -2.12
C GLY A 296 -32.43 2.44 -2.76
N LEU A 297 -32.52 2.74 -4.05
CA LEU A 297 -31.41 3.30 -4.84
C LEU A 297 -31.01 4.71 -4.37
N GLU A 298 -31.97 5.51 -3.90
CA GLU A 298 -31.77 6.90 -3.45
C GLU A 298 -30.77 7.03 -2.28
N SER A 299 -30.89 6.17 -1.26
CA SER A 299 -29.96 6.18 -0.12
C SER A 299 -28.53 5.80 -0.55
N THR A 300 -28.42 4.88 -1.52
CA THR A 300 -27.15 4.46 -2.13
C THR A 300 -26.54 5.60 -2.96
N HIS A 301 -27.35 6.32 -3.75
CA HIS A 301 -26.91 7.47 -4.55
C HIS A 301 -26.35 8.58 -3.67
N ARG A 302 -27.10 8.99 -2.64
CA ARG A 302 -26.66 10.03 -1.69
C ARG A 302 -25.33 9.66 -1.04
N SER A 303 -25.20 8.41 -0.60
CA SER A 303 -23.99 7.87 0.02
C SER A 303 -22.82 7.82 -0.95
N TRP A 304 -23.05 7.31 -2.16
CA TRP A 304 -22.06 7.26 -3.24
C TRP A 304 -21.46 8.63 -3.50
N PHE A 305 -22.32 9.64 -3.70
CA PHE A 305 -21.90 10.99 -4.01
C PHE A 305 -21.17 11.67 -2.84
N ALA A 306 -21.69 11.55 -1.62
CA ALA A 306 -21.07 12.16 -0.45
C ALA A 306 -19.69 11.56 -0.15
N LEU A 307 -19.58 10.23 -0.12
CA LEU A 307 -18.32 9.55 0.13
C LEU A 307 -17.31 9.77 -1.02
N SER A 308 -17.78 9.80 -2.27
CA SER A 308 -16.94 10.14 -3.43
C SER A 308 -16.34 11.53 -3.29
N ARG A 309 -17.14 12.56 -2.97
CA ARG A 309 -16.66 13.93 -2.82
C ARG A 309 -15.63 14.09 -1.71
N VAL A 310 -15.83 13.41 -0.57
CA VAL A 310 -14.87 13.46 0.56
C VAL A 310 -13.53 12.86 0.17
N LEU A 311 -13.51 11.67 -0.44
CA LEU A 311 -12.25 11.03 -0.85
C LEU A 311 -11.61 11.73 -2.06
N GLN A 312 -12.41 12.27 -2.99
CA GLN A 312 -11.94 13.12 -4.08
C GLN A 312 -11.22 14.34 -3.56
N PHE A 313 -11.79 15.04 -2.57
CA PHE A 313 -11.14 16.20 -1.96
C PHE A 313 -9.73 15.84 -1.45
N VAL A 314 -9.58 14.71 -0.74
CA VAL A 314 -8.28 14.26 -0.23
C VAL A 314 -7.31 13.94 -1.37
N LEU A 315 -7.73 13.12 -2.34
CA LEU A 315 -6.87 12.69 -3.45
C LEU A 315 -6.46 13.85 -4.37
N ILE A 316 -7.38 14.76 -4.67
CA ILE A 316 -7.13 15.94 -5.50
C ILE A 316 -6.20 16.90 -4.76
N ALA A 317 -6.41 17.16 -3.46
CA ALA A 317 -5.49 18.00 -2.67
C ALA A 317 -4.05 17.45 -2.67
N MET A 318 -3.91 16.13 -2.48
CA MET A 318 -2.62 15.45 -2.54
C MET A 318 -2.02 15.47 -3.96
N GLY A 319 -2.85 15.31 -5.00
CA GLY A 319 -2.46 15.42 -6.40
C GLY A 319 -1.92 16.80 -6.74
N VAL A 320 -2.63 17.86 -6.32
CA VAL A 320 -2.18 19.25 -6.48
C VAL A 320 -0.82 19.43 -5.82
N GLY A 321 -0.68 19.03 -4.55
CA GLY A 321 0.58 19.14 -3.82
C GLY A 321 1.74 18.40 -4.49
N LEU A 322 1.53 17.16 -4.95
CA LEU A 322 2.59 16.37 -5.57
C LEU A 322 2.98 16.91 -6.97
N VAL A 323 2.02 17.39 -7.76
CA VAL A 323 2.30 17.96 -9.09
C VAL A 323 2.99 19.32 -9.00
N SER A 324 2.59 20.19 -8.07
CA SER A 324 3.14 21.53 -7.96
C SER A 324 4.41 21.60 -7.12
N LEU A 325 4.46 20.86 -6.00
CA LEU A 325 5.54 20.91 -4.99
C LEU A 325 6.40 19.64 -4.94
N GLY A 326 6.08 18.59 -5.70
CA GLY A 326 6.85 17.34 -5.68
C GLY A 326 8.31 17.52 -6.09
N GLU A 327 8.59 18.34 -7.10
CA GLU A 327 9.96 18.69 -7.53
C GLU A 327 10.77 19.36 -6.42
N PRO A 328 10.38 20.53 -5.88
CA PRO A 328 11.15 21.18 -4.81
C PRO A 328 11.23 20.33 -3.54
N PHE A 329 10.19 19.55 -3.25
CA PHE A 329 10.21 18.62 -2.13
C PHE A 329 11.27 17.53 -2.30
N ILE A 330 11.30 16.83 -3.44
CA ILE A 330 12.31 15.80 -3.70
C ILE A 330 13.72 16.40 -3.78
N ALA A 331 13.85 17.60 -4.36
CA ALA A 331 15.12 18.32 -4.41
C ALA A 331 15.70 18.54 -3.01
N ARG A 332 14.84 18.87 -2.03
CA ARG A 332 15.25 19.11 -0.64
C ARG A 332 15.36 17.83 0.18
N TRP A 333 14.48 16.86 -0.07
CA TRP A 333 14.38 15.62 0.69
C TRP A 333 15.52 14.66 0.36
N ILE A 334 15.85 14.51 -0.92
CA ILE A 334 16.83 13.54 -1.41
C ILE A 334 18.02 14.28 -2.04
N GLY A 335 17.77 15.10 -3.05
CA GLY A 335 18.79 15.88 -3.74
C GLY A 335 18.28 16.54 -5.02
N PRO A 336 18.87 17.66 -5.47
CA PRO A 336 18.40 18.41 -6.64
C PRO A 336 18.36 17.59 -7.93
N GLU A 337 19.32 16.69 -8.13
CA GLU A 337 19.42 15.82 -9.32
C GLU A 337 18.20 14.89 -9.49
N TYR A 338 17.63 14.41 -8.40
CA TYR A 338 16.42 13.57 -8.42
C TYR A 338 15.19 14.35 -8.87
N ALA A 339 15.13 15.64 -8.56
CA ALA A 339 14.04 16.51 -8.98
C ALA A 339 14.15 16.93 -10.46
N THR A 340 15.36 17.13 -10.98
CA THR A 340 15.57 17.51 -12.39
C THR A 340 15.36 16.31 -13.31
N THR A 341 16.04 15.19 -13.05
CA THR A 341 15.94 13.97 -13.85
C THR A 341 14.57 13.31 -13.71
N GLY A 342 14.02 13.29 -12.48
CA GLY A 342 12.70 12.72 -12.19
C GLY A 342 11.52 13.66 -12.47
N ARG A 343 11.74 14.89 -12.96
CA ARG A 343 10.70 15.94 -13.08
C ARG A 343 9.38 15.43 -13.69
N TRP A 344 9.47 14.81 -14.85
CA TRP A 344 8.28 14.35 -15.57
C TRP A 344 7.64 13.14 -14.89
N VAL A 345 8.45 12.24 -14.34
CA VAL A 345 7.98 11.08 -13.56
C VAL A 345 7.17 11.55 -12.35
N ILE A 346 7.65 12.54 -11.62
CA ILE A 346 6.96 13.15 -10.46
C ILE A 346 5.59 13.69 -10.88
N ARG A 347 5.54 14.48 -11.96
CA ARG A 347 4.28 15.10 -12.44
C ARG A 347 3.29 14.06 -12.95
N ILE A 348 3.75 13.06 -13.72
CA ILE A 348 2.89 12.00 -14.26
C ILE A 348 2.33 11.15 -13.11
N LEU A 349 3.17 10.71 -12.18
CA LEU A 349 2.72 9.94 -11.02
C LEU A 349 1.83 10.78 -10.09
N GLY A 350 2.13 12.06 -9.91
CA GLY A 350 1.23 13.00 -9.22
C GLY A 350 -0.13 13.10 -9.90
N ALA A 351 -0.16 13.13 -11.24
CA ALA A 351 -1.39 13.19 -12.00
C ALA A 351 -2.25 11.93 -11.85
N THR A 352 -1.65 10.78 -11.53
CA THR A 352 -2.43 9.56 -11.24
C THR A 352 -3.33 9.72 -10.01
N LEU A 353 -3.03 10.62 -9.07
CA LEU A 353 -3.92 10.88 -7.93
C LEU A 353 -5.25 11.52 -8.38
N PHE A 354 -5.25 12.32 -9.45
CA PHE A 354 -6.49 12.79 -10.06
C PHE A 354 -7.24 11.68 -10.78
N ILE A 355 -6.52 10.70 -11.35
CA ILE A 355 -7.09 9.50 -11.94
C ILE A 355 -7.80 8.67 -10.85
N GLU A 356 -7.14 8.42 -9.72
CA GLU A 356 -7.76 7.73 -8.57
C GLU A 356 -9.02 8.45 -8.07
N ALA A 357 -9.00 9.79 -8.08
CA ALA A 357 -10.15 10.61 -7.69
C ALA A 357 -11.36 10.46 -8.63
N PHE A 358 -11.22 9.84 -9.80
CA PHE A 358 -12.34 9.61 -10.72
C PHE A 358 -13.49 8.81 -10.06
N ALA A 359 -13.16 7.76 -9.29
CA ALA A 359 -14.14 6.89 -8.64
C ALA A 359 -13.59 6.22 -7.35
N PRO A 360 -13.26 7.00 -6.31
CA PRO A 360 -12.47 6.53 -5.17
C PRO A 360 -13.18 5.49 -4.28
N VAL A 361 -14.51 5.37 -4.41
CA VAL A 361 -15.34 4.41 -3.66
C VAL A 361 -15.79 3.19 -4.50
N ALA A 362 -15.42 3.13 -5.78
CA ALA A 362 -15.92 2.10 -6.69
C ALA A 362 -15.53 0.69 -6.25
N SER A 363 -14.27 0.50 -5.85
CA SER A 363 -13.80 -0.82 -5.40
C SER A 363 -14.49 -1.27 -4.11
N GLN A 364 -14.71 -0.36 -3.17
CA GLN A 364 -15.39 -0.62 -1.89
C GLN A 364 -16.85 -1.01 -2.09
N LEU A 365 -17.55 -0.34 -3.03
CA LEU A 365 -18.91 -0.70 -3.40
C LEU A 365 -18.97 -2.10 -4.03
N LEU A 366 -18.14 -2.36 -5.04
CA LEU A 366 -18.11 -3.65 -5.73
C LEU A 366 -17.78 -4.80 -4.77
N LEU A 367 -16.86 -4.57 -3.83
CA LEU A 367 -16.56 -5.50 -2.74
C LEU A 367 -17.77 -5.69 -1.81
N GLY A 368 -18.40 -4.59 -1.39
CA GLY A 368 -19.56 -4.61 -0.49
C GLY A 368 -20.76 -5.38 -1.06
N ARG A 369 -20.94 -5.36 -2.37
CA ARG A 369 -21.95 -6.11 -3.13
C ARG A 369 -21.52 -7.49 -3.62
N GLY A 370 -20.33 -7.95 -3.22
CA GLY A 370 -19.83 -9.27 -3.61
C GLY A 370 -19.39 -9.42 -5.08
N LYS A 371 -19.29 -8.33 -5.86
CA LYS A 371 -18.87 -8.33 -7.29
C LYS A 371 -17.34 -8.40 -7.49
N HIS A 372 -16.60 -8.73 -6.44
CA HIS A 372 -15.14 -8.79 -6.39
C HIS A 372 -14.49 -9.67 -7.47
N GLN A 373 -15.12 -10.77 -7.90
CA GLN A 373 -14.56 -11.65 -8.93
C GLN A 373 -14.49 -10.98 -10.30
N THR A 374 -15.54 -10.27 -10.69
CA THR A 374 -15.57 -9.52 -11.97
C THR A 374 -14.55 -8.40 -11.95
N GLN A 375 -14.45 -7.67 -10.84
CA GLN A 375 -13.43 -6.65 -10.63
C GLN A 375 -12.02 -7.24 -10.76
N ALA A 376 -11.75 -8.39 -10.13
CA ALA A 376 -10.45 -9.05 -10.16
C ALA A 376 -10.03 -9.46 -11.57
N ARG A 377 -10.94 -10.05 -12.36
CA ARG A 377 -10.65 -10.49 -13.75
C ARG A 377 -10.25 -9.31 -14.64
N TRP A 378 -11.02 -8.23 -14.63
CA TRP A 378 -10.70 -7.03 -15.42
C TRP A 378 -9.40 -6.37 -14.97
N THR A 379 -9.18 -6.29 -13.66
CA THR A 379 -7.95 -5.71 -13.11
C THR A 379 -6.72 -6.51 -13.58
N LEU A 380 -6.82 -7.84 -13.62
CA LEU A 380 -5.72 -8.69 -14.11
C LEU A 380 -5.41 -8.45 -15.58
N VAL A 381 -6.44 -8.47 -16.44
CA VAL A 381 -6.27 -8.23 -17.89
C VAL A 381 -5.65 -6.87 -18.14
N LEU A 382 -6.17 -5.82 -17.52
CA LEU A 382 -5.64 -4.46 -17.69
C LEU A 382 -4.24 -4.29 -17.10
N SER A 383 -3.91 -5.00 -16.01
CA SER A 383 -2.55 -4.98 -15.44
C SER A 383 -1.55 -5.67 -16.38
N LEU A 384 -1.94 -6.76 -17.04
CA LEU A 384 -1.10 -7.45 -18.02
C LEU A 384 -0.85 -6.59 -19.26
N VAL A 385 -1.90 -5.96 -19.80
CA VAL A 385 -1.77 -4.99 -20.90
C VAL A 385 -0.89 -3.81 -20.47
N GLY A 386 -1.11 -3.27 -19.27
CA GLY A 386 -0.30 -2.21 -18.69
C GLY A 386 1.17 -2.59 -18.55
N LEU A 387 1.48 -3.83 -18.17
CA LEU A 387 2.85 -4.34 -18.10
C LEU A 387 3.54 -4.34 -19.47
N VAL A 388 2.84 -4.78 -20.53
CA VAL A 388 3.37 -4.72 -21.90
C VAL A 388 3.62 -3.27 -22.32
N LEU A 389 2.67 -2.37 -22.05
CA LEU A 389 2.83 -0.95 -22.35
C LEU A 389 3.98 -0.30 -21.58
N MET A 390 4.22 -0.71 -20.32
CA MET A 390 5.35 -0.22 -19.53
C MET A 390 6.69 -0.67 -20.14
N ILE A 391 6.79 -1.91 -20.61
CA ILE A 391 7.98 -2.42 -21.29
C ILE A 391 8.23 -1.64 -22.59
N LEU A 392 7.22 -1.52 -23.45
CA LEU A 392 7.33 -0.78 -24.72
C LEU A 392 7.64 0.71 -24.50
N GLY A 393 6.98 1.34 -23.53
CA GLY A 393 7.23 2.73 -23.16
C GLY A 393 8.64 2.94 -22.60
N GLY A 394 9.17 1.98 -21.83
CA GLY A 394 10.54 2.00 -21.34
C GLY A 394 11.58 1.91 -22.45
N LEU A 395 11.34 1.06 -23.45
CA LEU A 395 12.22 0.94 -24.62
C LEU A 395 12.21 2.19 -25.51
N GLY A 396 11.06 2.88 -25.61
CA GLY A 396 10.91 4.08 -26.45
C GLY A 396 11.30 5.39 -25.77
N TRP A 397 10.69 5.71 -24.63
CA TRP A 397 10.80 7.01 -23.95
C TRP A 397 11.41 6.92 -22.55
N GLY A 398 12.09 5.81 -22.22
CA GLY A 398 12.73 5.59 -20.94
C GLY A 398 11.75 5.70 -19.77
N LEU A 399 12.18 6.35 -18.67
CA LEU A 399 11.35 6.48 -17.45
C LEU A 399 10.03 7.20 -17.70
N VAL A 400 10.01 8.21 -18.57
CA VAL A 400 8.79 8.96 -18.89
C VAL A 400 7.77 8.04 -19.56
N GLY A 401 8.22 7.20 -20.50
CA GLY A 401 7.35 6.21 -21.14
C GLY A 401 6.78 5.18 -20.16
N ILE A 402 7.60 4.70 -19.21
CA ILE A 402 7.15 3.80 -18.14
C ILE A 402 6.09 4.49 -17.27
N SER A 403 6.31 5.75 -16.87
CA SER A 403 5.35 6.50 -16.07
C SER A 403 4.04 6.77 -16.81
N LEU A 404 4.09 7.10 -18.11
CA LEU A 404 2.90 7.29 -18.93
C LEU A 404 2.10 5.99 -19.07
N ALA A 405 2.77 4.88 -19.36
CA ALA A 405 2.14 3.57 -19.44
C ALA A 405 1.50 3.15 -18.09
N TYR A 406 2.18 3.43 -16.97
CA TYR A 406 1.62 3.22 -15.64
C TYR A 406 0.36 4.07 -15.41
N ALA A 407 0.39 5.35 -15.77
CA ALA A 407 -0.77 6.23 -15.65
C ALA A 407 -1.94 5.77 -16.54
N LEU A 408 -1.66 5.30 -17.76
CA LEU A 408 -2.67 4.76 -18.68
C LEU A 408 -3.29 3.47 -18.13
N MET A 409 -2.48 2.60 -17.53
CA MET A 409 -2.95 1.39 -16.84
C MET A 409 -3.88 1.75 -15.68
N ARG A 410 -3.48 2.70 -14.81
CA ARG A 410 -4.31 3.18 -13.70
C ARG A 410 -5.62 3.80 -14.19
N LEU A 411 -5.57 4.61 -15.24
CA LEU A 411 -6.75 5.18 -15.87
C LEU A 411 -7.72 4.11 -16.34
N SER A 412 -7.21 3.13 -17.08
CA SER A 412 -8.01 2.04 -17.62
C SER A 412 -8.70 1.25 -16.50
N ILE A 413 -7.94 0.85 -15.47
CA ILE A 413 -8.47 0.12 -14.30
C ILE A 413 -9.56 0.93 -13.61
N GLN A 414 -9.29 2.21 -13.33
CA GLN A 414 -10.20 3.06 -12.57
C GLN A 414 -11.46 3.42 -13.37
N SER A 415 -11.35 3.62 -14.68
CA SER A 415 -12.50 3.78 -15.57
C SER A 415 -13.36 2.51 -15.63
N THR A 416 -12.77 1.32 -15.67
CA THR A 416 -13.52 0.06 -15.62
C THR A 416 -14.24 -0.11 -14.28
N TRP A 417 -13.56 0.14 -13.16
CA TRP A 417 -14.18 0.09 -11.83
C TRP A 417 -15.35 1.08 -11.70
N CYS A 418 -15.17 2.30 -12.20
CA CYS A 418 -16.23 3.30 -12.24
C CYS A 418 -17.42 2.81 -13.07
N GLY A 419 -17.19 2.33 -14.30
CA GLY A 419 -18.26 1.84 -15.18
C GLY A 419 -19.05 0.67 -14.57
N LEU A 420 -18.37 -0.28 -13.92
CA LEU A 420 -19.01 -1.39 -13.22
C LEU A 420 -19.82 -0.89 -12.01
N ALA A 421 -19.24 -0.02 -11.18
CA ALA A 421 -19.90 0.53 -10.01
C ALA A 421 -21.14 1.36 -10.38
N LEU A 422 -21.03 2.23 -11.38
CA LEU A 422 -22.13 3.09 -11.83
C LEU A 422 -23.30 2.28 -12.40
N ARG A 423 -23.03 1.16 -13.11
CA ARG A 423 -24.08 0.22 -13.55
C ARG A 423 -24.82 -0.42 -12.37
N GLU A 424 -24.10 -0.82 -11.33
CA GLU A 424 -24.69 -1.41 -10.12
C GLU A 424 -25.51 -0.40 -9.30
N VAL A 425 -25.11 0.87 -9.29
CA VAL A 425 -25.86 1.95 -8.61
C VAL A 425 -26.97 2.53 -9.49
N GLY A 426 -26.94 2.30 -10.80
CA GLY A 426 -27.91 2.89 -11.75
C GLY A 426 -27.70 4.39 -11.99
N ILE A 427 -26.45 4.86 -11.96
CA ILE A 427 -26.09 6.26 -12.20
C ILE A 427 -25.40 6.39 -13.57
N GLY A 428 -25.75 7.43 -14.34
CA GLY A 428 -25.06 7.74 -15.59
C GLY A 428 -23.65 8.32 -15.37
N VAL A 429 -22.70 8.04 -16.26
CA VAL A 429 -21.32 8.58 -16.17
C VAL A 429 -21.32 10.11 -16.16
N ALA A 430 -22.13 10.75 -17.03
CA ALA A 430 -22.25 12.20 -17.06
C ALA A 430 -22.78 12.78 -15.73
N GLN A 431 -23.80 12.13 -15.16
CA GLN A 431 -24.35 12.50 -13.86
C GLN A 431 -23.30 12.37 -12.76
N HIS A 432 -22.51 11.28 -12.76
CA HIS A 432 -21.41 11.10 -11.82
C HIS A 432 -20.38 12.23 -11.90
N LEU A 433 -19.92 12.56 -13.11
CA LEU A 433 -18.93 13.61 -13.32
C LEU A 433 -19.44 14.99 -12.89
N GLN A 434 -20.67 15.35 -13.26
CA GLN A 434 -21.29 16.62 -12.91
C GLN A 434 -21.53 16.79 -11.40
N GLN A 435 -21.87 15.69 -10.71
CA GLN A 435 -22.15 15.72 -9.27
C GLN A 435 -20.89 15.56 -8.39
N THR A 436 -19.75 15.18 -8.99
CA THR A 436 -18.51 14.89 -8.26
C THR A 436 -17.30 15.61 -8.87
N LEU A 437 -16.57 14.98 -9.79
CA LEU A 437 -15.25 15.39 -10.26
C LEU A 437 -15.23 16.80 -10.88
N LEU A 438 -16.22 17.14 -11.71
CA LEU A 438 -16.28 18.45 -12.39
C LEU A 438 -16.41 19.60 -11.40
N ARG A 439 -16.98 19.36 -10.21
CA ARG A 439 -17.08 20.38 -9.17
C ARG A 439 -15.72 20.75 -8.55
N PHE A 440 -14.77 19.81 -8.59
CA PHE A 440 -13.41 20.04 -8.10
C PHE A 440 -12.45 20.51 -9.20
N ALA A 441 -12.83 20.43 -10.48
CA ALA A 441 -11.98 20.82 -11.60
C ALA A 441 -11.54 22.29 -11.52
N LEU A 442 -12.48 23.22 -11.28
CA LEU A 442 -12.16 24.64 -11.14
C LEU A 442 -11.34 24.93 -9.86
N PRO A 443 -11.73 24.46 -8.65
CA PRO A 443 -10.89 24.58 -7.45
C PRO A 443 -9.45 24.06 -7.66
N ALA A 444 -9.29 22.87 -8.24
CA ALA A 444 -7.98 22.26 -8.47
C ALA A 444 -7.16 23.05 -9.50
N GLY A 445 -7.78 23.44 -10.62
CA GLY A 445 -7.13 24.23 -11.67
C GLY A 445 -6.65 25.58 -11.17
N VAL A 446 -7.51 26.33 -10.46
CA VAL A 446 -7.13 27.63 -9.87
C VAL A 446 -6.02 27.45 -8.84
N THR A 447 -6.11 26.43 -7.98
CA THR A 447 -5.06 26.17 -6.99
C THR A 447 -3.72 25.86 -7.65
N LEU A 448 -3.71 25.00 -8.66
CA LEU A 448 -2.51 24.69 -9.43
C LEU A 448 -1.91 25.95 -10.06
N LEU A 449 -2.74 26.76 -10.73
CA LEU A 449 -2.29 28.00 -11.38
C LEU A 449 -1.66 28.96 -10.36
N VAL A 450 -2.31 29.19 -9.22
CA VAL A 450 -1.80 30.09 -8.17
C VAL A 450 -0.50 29.54 -7.59
N VAL A 451 -0.41 28.26 -7.26
CA VAL A 451 0.80 27.67 -6.68
C VAL A 451 1.95 27.67 -7.67
N PHE A 452 1.69 27.38 -8.95
CA PHE A 452 2.71 27.50 -10.00
C PHE A 452 3.17 28.95 -10.18
N TRP A 453 2.25 29.92 -10.17
CA TRP A 453 2.59 31.33 -10.26
C TRP A 453 3.45 31.77 -9.07
N VAL A 454 3.06 31.45 -7.83
CA VAL A 454 3.87 31.73 -6.63
C VAL A 454 5.26 31.08 -6.73
N ARG A 455 5.35 29.85 -7.24
CA ARG A 455 6.63 29.17 -7.47
C ARG A 455 7.54 29.90 -8.47
N THR A 456 6.98 30.55 -9.50
CA THR A 456 7.77 31.37 -10.44
C THR A 456 8.34 32.63 -9.79
N GLN A 457 7.65 33.19 -8.81
CA GLN A 457 8.11 34.38 -8.07
C GLN A 457 9.09 34.02 -6.95
N SER A 458 8.85 32.89 -6.26
CA SER A 458 9.66 32.41 -5.15
C SER A 458 9.77 30.89 -5.18
N TYR A 459 10.94 30.39 -5.60
CA TYR A 459 11.20 28.96 -5.62
C TYR A 459 11.35 28.42 -4.18
N PRO A 460 10.56 27.41 -3.76
CA PRO A 460 10.58 26.94 -2.38
C PRO A 460 11.79 26.04 -2.11
N ALA A 461 12.94 26.64 -1.83
CA ALA A 461 14.20 25.93 -1.59
C ALA A 461 14.33 25.35 -0.16
N SER A 462 13.54 25.85 0.80
CA SER A 462 13.60 25.45 2.21
C SER A 462 12.33 24.73 2.66
N TYR A 463 12.43 23.89 3.70
CA TYR A 463 11.24 23.22 4.27
C TYR A 463 10.15 24.21 4.70
N PRO A 464 10.44 25.34 5.37
CA PRO A 464 9.42 26.35 5.69
C PRO A 464 8.73 26.91 4.44
N ALA A 465 9.48 27.18 3.36
CA ALA A 465 8.90 27.67 2.11
C ALA A 465 8.01 26.62 1.43
N ILE A 466 8.44 25.35 1.41
CA ILE A 466 7.63 24.23 0.90
C ILE A 466 6.35 24.09 1.72
N LEU A 467 6.45 24.13 3.06
CA LEU A 467 5.30 24.02 3.95
C LEU A 467 4.35 25.22 3.81
N ALA A 468 4.87 26.43 3.63
CA ALA A 468 4.06 27.63 3.40
C ALA A 468 3.27 27.53 2.08
N GLN A 469 3.92 27.12 0.98
CA GLN A 469 3.23 26.92 -0.30
C GLN A 469 2.27 25.73 -0.26
N ALA A 470 2.58 24.67 0.49
CA ALA A 470 1.65 23.56 0.72
C ALA A 470 0.42 24.01 1.53
N ALA A 471 0.62 24.80 2.58
CA ALA A 471 -0.46 25.39 3.37
C ALA A 471 -1.33 26.33 2.53
N LEU A 472 -0.72 27.13 1.65
CA LEU A 472 -1.43 27.95 0.66
C LEU A 472 -2.26 27.08 -0.28
N ALA A 473 -1.67 26.02 -0.84
CA ALA A 473 -2.36 25.11 -1.75
C ALA A 473 -3.57 24.44 -1.07
N VAL A 474 -3.37 23.88 0.12
CA VAL A 474 -4.44 23.24 0.90
C VAL A 474 -5.49 24.25 1.31
N GLY A 475 -5.11 25.43 1.80
CA GLY A 475 -6.02 26.49 2.22
C GLY A 475 -6.88 26.99 1.06
N LEU A 476 -6.26 27.36 -0.05
CA LEU A 476 -6.94 27.82 -1.26
C LEU A 476 -7.87 26.74 -1.82
N PHE A 477 -7.39 25.50 -1.95
CA PHE A 477 -8.21 24.40 -2.43
C PHE A 477 -9.39 24.09 -1.48
N SER A 478 -9.18 24.18 -0.16
CA SER A 478 -10.23 23.99 0.85
C SER A 478 -11.30 25.07 0.76
N VAL A 479 -10.91 26.34 0.60
CA VAL A 479 -11.84 27.47 0.47
C VAL A 479 -12.61 27.41 -0.84
N LEU A 480 -11.95 27.09 -1.96
CA LEU A 480 -12.63 26.98 -3.26
C LEU A 480 -13.55 25.75 -3.31
N SER A 481 -13.11 24.60 -2.80
CA SER A 481 -13.91 23.36 -2.76
C SER A 481 -15.08 23.46 -1.80
N SER A 482 -14.80 23.93 -0.58
CA SER A 482 -15.56 24.97 0.09
C SER A 482 -16.83 25.45 -0.59
N LEU A 483 -16.64 26.55 -1.33
CA LEU A 483 -17.66 27.36 -1.98
C LEU A 483 -18.34 26.67 -3.16
N LEU A 484 -17.58 25.90 -3.96
CA LEU A 484 -18.01 25.46 -5.28
C LEU A 484 -18.37 23.96 -5.36
N ALA A 485 -17.77 23.11 -4.52
CA ALA A 485 -17.85 21.66 -4.66
C ALA A 485 -18.72 20.95 -3.61
N VAL A 486 -18.69 21.42 -2.37
CA VAL A 486 -19.38 20.78 -1.24
C VAL A 486 -20.77 21.40 -1.03
N SER A 487 -21.80 20.55 -0.95
CA SER A 487 -23.19 20.99 -0.72
C SER A 487 -23.39 21.54 0.71
N GLY A 488 -24.39 22.42 0.89
CA GLY A 488 -24.65 23.06 2.19
C GLY A 488 -24.96 22.09 3.34
N SER A 489 -25.56 20.93 3.06
CA SER A 489 -25.83 19.86 4.05
C SER A 489 -24.55 19.14 4.45
N GLU A 490 -23.64 18.90 3.51
CA GLU A 490 -22.32 18.29 3.77
C GLU A 490 -21.41 19.22 4.55
N ARG A 491 -21.43 20.53 4.26
CA ARG A 491 -20.72 21.53 5.07
C ARG A 491 -21.18 21.45 6.54
N LYS A 492 -22.49 21.43 6.78
CA LYS A 492 -23.05 21.30 8.14
C LYS A 492 -22.68 19.97 8.81
N ALA A 493 -22.62 18.87 8.06
CA ALA A 493 -22.20 17.57 8.59
C ALA A 493 -20.72 17.55 9.00
N VAL A 494 -19.83 18.14 8.20
CA VAL A 494 -18.40 18.25 8.53
C VAL A 494 -18.18 19.17 9.73
N PHE A 495 -18.80 20.36 9.73
CA PHE A 495 -18.68 21.31 10.85
C PHE A 495 -19.31 20.77 12.16
N SER A 496 -20.43 20.04 12.10
CA SER A 496 -21.01 19.40 13.28
C SER A 496 -20.18 18.21 13.78
N TRP A 497 -19.52 17.47 12.90
CA TRP A 497 -18.58 16.42 13.30
C TRP A 497 -17.37 16.98 14.05
N PHE A 498 -16.73 18.04 13.53
CA PHE A 498 -15.64 18.73 14.23
C PHE A 498 -16.11 19.40 15.52
N GLY A 499 -17.28 20.06 15.51
CA GLY A 499 -17.88 20.68 16.69
C GLY A 499 -18.23 19.67 17.80
N SER A 500 -18.69 18.47 17.46
CA SER A 500 -19.01 17.42 18.44
C SER A 500 -17.77 16.82 19.12
N ARG A 501 -16.63 16.77 18.43
CA ARG A 501 -15.35 16.33 19.02
C ARG A 501 -14.68 17.41 19.87
N LEU A 502 -14.76 18.68 19.46
CA LEU A 502 -14.22 19.81 20.23
C LEU A 502 -15.07 20.13 21.48
N SER A 503 -16.38 19.88 21.44
CA SER A 503 -17.29 20.11 22.58
C SER A 503 -17.37 18.94 23.58
N GLY A 504 -16.62 17.84 23.37
CA GLY A 504 -16.62 16.67 24.27
C GLY A 504 -17.96 15.91 24.36
N LYS A 505 -19.00 16.34 23.64
CA LYS A 505 -20.33 15.71 23.64
C LYS A 505 -20.39 14.63 22.57
N VAL A 506 -19.70 13.51 22.80
CA VAL A 506 -20.07 12.26 22.13
C VAL A 506 -21.40 11.82 22.75
N LYS A 507 -22.51 11.98 22.02
CA LYS A 507 -23.82 11.42 22.42
C LYS A 507 -23.64 9.91 22.67
N LYS A 508 -23.99 9.48 23.88
CA LYS A 508 -24.00 8.08 24.32
C LYS A 508 -24.94 7.23 23.47
#